data_AF-A0A955UG45-F1
#
_entry.id   AF-A0A955UG45-F1
#
_cell.length_a   1.000
_cell.length_b   1.000
_cell.length_c   1.000
_cell.angle_alpha   90.00
_cell.angle_beta   90.00
_cell.angle_gamma   90.00
#
_symmetry.space_group_name_H-M   'P 1'
#
loop_
_entity.id
_entity.type
_entity.pdbx_description
1 polymer ?
#
loop_
_entity_poly.entity_id
_entity_poly.type
_entity_poly.pdbx_seq_one_letter_code
_entity_poly.pdbx_strand_id
1 'polypeptide(L)'
;MQSGFWKSGIGWIRGGRRVLVAWALLGALAAGRADADPLDLGDRSARWVEVRFEVSPEDQPGELDRLWSDPRRAHLEPDASSRLVHIRIPAREVEAHLRSTGTETVDGSFSDFVWTLDPASGHVLDARLSGRIREHVQIGPFRTAATVQIDVSMTTRSAAGFRSTEGVFGIRTHQFCTPDLDAPPTRSDPGCVAVTPIAYDASRGYVNAVGALRAAHAVTEIRAFSPLGEARFSESRAGAPESIVSGPSRADAICSRAFGPGCRVARGG
;
A
#
# COMPACT_ATOMS: atom_id res chain seq x y z
N MET A 1 -33.96 -9.11 61.36
CA MET A 1 -34.31 -7.80 61.98
C MET A 1 -33.84 -6.73 61.01
N GLN A 2 -34.78 -6.23 60.20
CA GLN A 2 -35.42 -4.90 60.35
C GLN A 2 -34.48 -3.76 59.94
N SER A 3 -34.81 -2.75 59.14
CA SER A 3 -35.91 -2.39 58.22
C SER A 3 -35.78 -0.87 57.99
N GLY A 4 -36.25 -0.36 56.84
CA GLY A 4 -36.55 1.07 56.63
C GLY A 4 -35.86 1.64 55.39
N PHE A 5 -36.50 1.84 54.22
CA PHE A 5 -37.88 2.18 53.86
C PHE A 5 -38.31 3.60 54.27
N TRP A 6 -38.32 4.53 53.31
CA TRP A 6 -39.26 5.65 53.13
C TRP A 6 -39.30 5.90 51.59
N LYS A 7 -40.35 5.52 50.84
CA LYS A 7 -41.61 6.26 50.55
C LYS A 7 -41.37 7.74 50.20
N SER A 8 -42.05 8.41 49.27
CA SER A 8 -42.97 8.17 48.15
C SER A 8 -43.46 9.59 47.80
N GLY A 9 -43.61 9.95 46.52
CA GLY A 9 -44.21 11.23 46.15
C GLY A 9 -44.65 11.28 44.69
N ILE A 10 -45.89 10.86 44.46
CA ILE A 10 -46.60 10.96 43.17
C ILE A 10 -47.18 12.37 43.05
N GLY A 11 -46.94 13.02 41.91
CA GLY A 11 -47.66 14.23 41.48
C GLY A 11 -48.02 14.13 40.01
N TRP A 12 -49.30 13.85 39.72
CA TRP A 12 -49.88 13.89 38.39
C TRP A 12 -50.16 15.35 37.97
N ILE A 13 -49.68 15.76 36.81
CA ILE A 13 -50.25 16.90 36.07
C ILE A 13 -50.58 16.43 34.65
N ARG A 14 -51.87 16.40 34.35
CA ARG A 14 -52.44 16.31 33.01
C ARG A 14 -52.27 17.65 32.29
N GLY A 15 -51.95 17.60 31.00
CA GLY A 15 -52.45 18.60 30.05
C GLY A 15 -51.44 19.08 29.01
N GLY A 16 -51.73 18.78 27.74
CA GLY A 16 -51.57 19.80 26.69
C GLY A 16 -50.41 19.62 25.69
N ARG A 17 -50.75 19.02 24.54
CA ARG A 17 -50.37 19.44 23.18
C ARG A 17 -48.87 19.61 22.83
N ARG A 18 -48.40 18.65 22.01
CA ARG A 18 -47.70 18.80 20.71
C ARG A 18 -46.48 19.75 20.68
N VAL A 19 -45.28 19.20 20.46
CA VAL A 19 -44.55 19.29 19.16
C VAL A 19 -43.54 18.13 19.09
N LEU A 20 -43.65 17.34 18.02
CA LEU A 20 -42.69 16.35 17.57
C LEU A 20 -41.37 17.04 17.17
N VAL A 21 -40.33 17.01 18.00
CA VAL A 21 -38.95 17.36 17.59
C VAL A 21 -37.99 16.35 18.23
N ALA A 22 -38.05 15.10 17.80
CA ALA A 22 -37.12 14.06 18.27
C ALA A 22 -36.66 13.08 17.17
N TRP A 23 -36.98 13.34 15.90
CA TRP A 23 -36.65 12.45 14.77
C TRP A 23 -35.65 13.02 13.76
N ALA A 24 -35.14 14.23 13.97
CA ALA A 24 -34.15 14.83 13.06
C ALA A 24 -32.68 14.65 13.53
N LEU A 25 -32.44 14.17 14.75
CA LEU A 25 -31.08 14.02 15.31
C LEU A 25 -30.55 12.57 15.35
N LEU A 26 -31.38 11.57 15.01
CA LEU A 26 -30.96 10.17 14.90
C LEU A 26 -30.59 9.74 13.47
N GLY A 27 -30.78 10.59 12.46
CA GLY A 27 -30.40 10.31 11.07
C GLY A 27 -28.95 10.63 10.71
N ALA A 28 -28.19 11.27 11.60
CA ALA A 28 -26.86 11.82 11.29
C ALA A 28 -25.67 11.01 11.85
N LEU A 29 -25.90 9.88 12.51
CA LEU A 29 -24.84 9.06 13.14
C LEU A 29 -24.59 7.71 12.45
N ALA A 30 -25.24 7.44 11.32
CA ALA A 30 -24.99 6.27 10.49
C ALA A 30 -24.44 6.64 9.10
N ALA A 31 -23.65 7.71 9.01
CA ALA A 31 -22.63 7.79 7.96
C ALA A 31 -21.52 6.80 8.33
N GLY A 32 -21.85 5.50 8.29
CA GLY A 32 -20.83 4.47 8.21
C GLY A 32 -19.94 4.87 7.05
N ARG A 33 -18.62 4.91 7.27
CA ARG A 33 -17.68 4.91 6.14
C ARG A 33 -18.08 3.70 5.31
N ALA A 34 -18.79 3.92 4.21
CA ALA A 34 -19.19 2.86 3.29
C ALA A 34 -17.89 2.31 2.75
N ASP A 35 -17.38 1.22 3.36
CA ASP A 35 -16.09 0.65 2.96
C ASP A 35 -16.14 0.38 1.46
N ALA A 36 -15.08 0.72 0.75
CA ALA A 36 -15.07 0.51 -0.68
C ALA A 36 -15.14 -1.00 -0.95
N ASP A 37 -15.94 -1.42 -1.92
CA ASP A 37 -16.09 -2.83 -2.24
C ASP A 37 -14.72 -3.44 -2.58
N PRO A 38 -14.44 -4.70 -2.17
CA PRO A 38 -13.25 -5.42 -2.62
C PRO A 38 -13.10 -5.36 -4.13
N LEU A 39 -11.85 -5.23 -4.60
CA LEU A 39 -11.56 -5.13 -6.02
C LEU A 39 -12.01 -6.41 -6.77
N ASP A 40 -12.79 -6.27 -7.83
CA ASP A 40 -13.12 -7.39 -8.71
C ASP A 40 -12.03 -7.59 -9.77
N LEU A 41 -11.17 -8.58 -9.58
CA LEU A 41 -10.15 -8.97 -10.55
C LEU A 41 -10.74 -9.64 -11.81
N GLY A 42 -12.00 -10.09 -11.75
CA GLY A 42 -12.74 -10.64 -12.88
C GLY A 42 -13.22 -9.57 -13.85
N ASP A 43 -13.45 -8.34 -13.38
CA ASP A 43 -13.76 -7.19 -14.24
C ASP A 43 -12.51 -6.75 -15.01
N ARG A 44 -12.59 -6.92 -16.32
CA ARG A 44 -11.54 -6.60 -17.30
C ARG A 44 -11.59 -5.16 -17.80
N SER A 45 -12.35 -4.27 -17.15
CA SER A 45 -12.30 -2.85 -17.45
C SER A 45 -11.04 -2.22 -16.84
N ALA A 46 -10.31 -1.44 -17.64
CA ALA A 46 -9.26 -0.59 -17.11
C ALA A 46 -9.89 0.56 -16.33
N ARG A 47 -9.49 0.75 -15.07
CA ARG A 47 -10.12 1.72 -14.17
C ARG A 47 -9.21 2.13 -13.03
N TRP A 48 -9.53 3.27 -12.42
CA TRP A 48 -8.91 3.66 -11.16
C TRP A 48 -9.45 2.82 -10.01
N VAL A 49 -8.56 2.40 -9.13
CA VAL A 49 -8.83 1.62 -7.91
C VAL A 49 -8.10 2.25 -6.73
N GLU A 50 -8.42 1.82 -5.53
CA GLU A 50 -7.71 2.22 -4.31
C GLU A 50 -6.82 1.08 -3.82
N VAL A 51 -5.64 1.44 -3.31
CA VAL A 51 -4.79 0.53 -2.54
C VAL A 51 -4.53 1.11 -1.17
N ARG A 52 -4.53 0.25 -0.15
CA ARG A 52 -4.01 0.56 1.18
C ARG A 52 -2.89 -0.41 1.47
N PHE A 53 -1.79 0.11 1.99
CA PHE A 53 -0.70 -0.73 2.48
C PHE A 53 -0.87 -0.94 3.97
N GLU A 54 -0.47 -2.11 4.43
CA GLU A 54 -0.35 -2.34 5.86
C GLU A 54 0.82 -1.51 6.42
N VAL A 55 0.67 -1.02 7.64
CA VAL A 55 1.66 -0.22 8.35
C VAL A 55 2.00 -0.95 9.64
N SER A 56 2.78 -2.02 9.52
CA SER A 56 3.22 -2.84 10.64
C SER A 56 4.06 -2.01 11.60
N PRO A 57 3.87 -2.17 12.91
CA PRO A 57 4.84 -1.72 13.90
C PRO A 57 6.22 -2.33 13.59
N GLU A 58 7.27 -1.50 13.63
CA GLU A 58 8.64 -1.93 13.29
C GLU A 58 9.14 -3.10 14.16
N ASP A 59 8.63 -3.24 15.38
CA ASP A 59 8.99 -4.29 16.33
C ASP A 59 8.28 -5.63 16.07
N GLN A 60 7.22 -5.64 15.26
CA GLN A 60 6.34 -6.79 15.07
C GLN A 60 5.93 -6.96 13.59
N PRO A 61 6.88 -7.13 12.64
CA PRO A 61 6.58 -7.25 11.21
C PRO A 61 5.80 -8.52 10.81
N GLY A 62 5.53 -9.42 11.77
CA GLY A 62 4.68 -10.59 11.57
C GLY A 62 3.23 -10.40 12.03
N GLU A 63 2.90 -9.28 12.69
CA GLU A 63 1.53 -8.95 13.08
C GLU A 63 0.78 -8.24 11.94
N LEU A 64 0.40 -9.05 10.97
CA LEU A 64 -0.26 -8.59 9.74
C LEU A 64 -1.74 -8.21 9.96
N ASP A 65 -2.31 -7.49 9.00
CA ASP A 65 -3.73 -7.14 8.89
C ASP A 65 -4.29 -6.32 10.07
N ARG A 66 -3.49 -5.39 10.61
CA ARG A 66 -3.86 -4.56 11.78
C ARG A 66 -4.12 -3.10 11.42
N LEU A 67 -3.10 -2.41 10.91
CA LEU A 67 -3.13 -0.98 10.66
C LEU A 67 -2.93 -0.71 9.19
N TRP A 68 -3.82 0.08 8.59
CA TRP A 68 -3.82 0.35 7.16
C TRP A 68 -3.53 1.82 6.90
N SER A 69 -2.76 2.09 5.85
CA SER A 69 -2.49 3.44 5.39
C SER A 69 -3.77 4.14 4.90
N ASP A 70 -3.66 5.46 4.73
CA ASP A 70 -4.61 6.19 3.88
C ASP A 70 -4.64 5.59 2.47
N PRO A 71 -5.80 5.65 1.77
CA PRO A 71 -5.94 5.06 0.45
C PRO A 71 -5.06 5.82 -0.55
N ARG A 72 -4.35 5.06 -1.39
CA ARG A 72 -3.56 5.55 -2.51
C ARG A 72 -4.26 5.19 -3.81
N ARG A 73 -4.15 6.07 -4.78
CA ARG A 73 -4.74 5.85 -6.09
C ARG A 73 -3.86 4.87 -6.89
N ALA A 74 -4.48 3.87 -7.49
CA ALA A 74 -3.82 2.94 -8.40
C ALA A 74 -4.68 2.73 -9.65
N HIS A 75 -4.06 2.33 -10.76
CA HIS A 75 -4.77 2.06 -12.01
C HIS A 75 -4.71 0.56 -12.30
N LEU A 76 -5.87 -0.06 -12.48
CA LEU A 76 -5.98 -1.44 -12.92
C LEU A 76 -5.97 -1.48 -14.45
N GLU A 77 -5.05 -2.25 -15.01
CA GLU A 77 -4.87 -2.48 -16.43
C GLU A 77 -4.85 -4.00 -16.69
N PRO A 78 -5.88 -4.57 -17.30
CA PRO A 78 -5.82 -5.96 -17.74
C PRO A 78 -4.86 -6.10 -18.92
N ASP A 79 -4.00 -7.11 -18.88
CA ASP A 79 -3.18 -7.49 -20.03
C ASP A 79 -4.04 -8.24 -21.05
N ALA A 80 -4.27 -7.57 -22.19
CA ALA A 80 -5.05 -8.11 -23.30
C ALA A 80 -4.54 -9.45 -23.84
N SER A 81 -3.25 -9.75 -23.65
CA SER A 81 -2.57 -10.93 -24.22
C SER A 81 -2.44 -12.10 -23.26
N SER A 82 -2.26 -11.85 -21.96
CA SER A 82 -1.85 -12.88 -20.99
C SER A 82 -2.90 -13.25 -19.94
N ARG A 83 -4.10 -12.65 -20.00
CA ARG A 83 -5.16 -12.76 -18.95
C ARG A 83 -4.73 -12.27 -17.56
N LEU A 84 -3.53 -11.69 -17.44
CA LEU A 84 -3.04 -11.11 -16.21
C LEU A 84 -3.67 -9.74 -15.98
N VAL A 85 -3.61 -9.29 -14.73
CA VAL A 85 -4.00 -7.94 -14.33
C VAL A 85 -2.79 -7.22 -13.75
N HIS A 86 -2.55 -6.00 -14.22
CA HIS A 86 -1.56 -5.10 -13.65
C HIS A 86 -2.25 -4.03 -12.82
N ILE A 87 -1.91 -3.92 -11.55
CA ILE A 87 -2.31 -2.79 -10.70
C ILE A 87 -1.10 -1.89 -10.55
N ARG A 88 -1.18 -0.70 -11.13
CA ARG A 88 -0.08 0.27 -11.20
C ARG A 88 -0.35 1.43 -10.24
N ILE A 89 0.49 1.55 -9.23
CA ILE A 89 0.48 2.67 -8.30
C ILE A 89 1.47 3.72 -8.81
N PRO A 90 1.03 4.94 -9.14
CA PRO A 90 1.93 5.97 -9.66
C PRO A 90 3.08 6.27 -8.70
N ALA A 91 4.29 6.51 -9.23
CA ALA A 91 5.49 6.81 -8.46
C ALA A 91 5.27 7.88 -7.37
N ARG A 92 4.53 8.95 -7.69
CA ARG A 92 4.19 10.02 -6.74
C ARG A 92 3.37 9.55 -5.53
N GLU A 93 2.51 8.55 -5.71
CA GLU A 93 1.71 7.96 -4.62
C GLU A 93 2.58 7.08 -3.73
N VAL A 94 3.53 6.34 -4.34
CA VAL A 94 4.56 5.57 -3.61
C VAL A 94 5.44 6.50 -2.77
N GLU A 95 5.94 7.58 -3.36
CA GLU A 95 6.74 8.59 -2.65
C GLU A 95 5.94 9.25 -1.52
N ALA A 96 4.67 9.58 -1.76
CA ALA A 96 3.79 10.15 -0.73
C ALA A 96 3.51 9.14 0.41
N HIS A 97 3.39 7.86 0.10
CA HIS A 97 3.24 6.80 1.10
C HIS A 97 4.49 6.67 1.96
N LEU A 98 5.67 6.51 1.35
CA LEU A 98 6.93 6.39 2.09
C LEU A 98 7.23 7.63 2.95
N ARG A 99 6.94 8.83 2.45
CA ARG A 99 7.05 10.05 3.28
C ARG A 99 6.08 10.06 4.46
N SER A 100 4.86 9.52 4.28
CA SER A 100 3.89 9.41 5.38
C SER A 100 4.30 8.44 6.49
N THR A 101 5.19 7.49 6.18
CA THR A 101 5.80 6.57 7.16
C THR A 101 7.14 7.07 7.71
N GLY A 102 7.55 8.30 7.37
CA GLY A 102 8.78 8.92 7.88
C GLY A 102 10.03 8.72 7.03
N THR A 103 9.93 8.05 5.88
CA THR A 103 11.08 7.85 4.96
C THR A 103 11.34 9.12 4.14
N GLU A 104 12.60 9.59 4.10
CA GLU A 104 12.99 10.71 3.25
C GLU A 104 13.24 10.24 1.82
N THR A 105 12.27 10.43 0.92
CA THR A 105 12.40 10.05 -0.49
C THR A 105 13.21 11.07 -1.30
N VAL A 106 13.91 10.61 -2.34
CA VAL A 106 14.46 11.51 -3.37
C VAL A 106 13.37 11.76 -4.41
N ASP A 107 12.91 13.01 -4.51
CA ASP A 107 11.80 13.39 -5.39
C ASP A 107 12.00 12.96 -6.85
N GLY A 108 10.97 12.33 -7.43
CA GLY A 108 10.95 11.88 -8.82
C GLY A 108 11.90 10.72 -9.11
N SER A 109 12.43 10.04 -8.09
CA SER A 109 13.34 8.90 -8.28
C SER A 109 12.64 7.57 -8.37
N PHE A 110 11.39 7.48 -7.89
CA PHE A 110 10.67 6.23 -7.84
C PHE A 110 10.06 5.86 -9.20
N SER A 111 10.05 4.56 -9.48
CA SER A 111 9.20 3.98 -10.51
C SER A 111 7.76 3.88 -10.01
N ASP A 112 6.83 3.65 -10.93
CA ASP A 112 5.52 3.12 -10.54
C ASP A 112 5.72 1.79 -9.81
N PHE A 113 4.86 1.50 -8.83
CA PHE A 113 4.83 0.22 -8.15
C PHE A 113 3.77 -0.65 -8.83
N VAL A 114 4.23 -1.68 -9.53
CA VAL A 114 3.39 -2.52 -10.37
C VAL A 114 3.20 -3.88 -9.71
N TRP A 115 1.95 -4.26 -9.50
CA TRP A 115 1.54 -5.59 -9.07
C TRP A 115 0.97 -6.35 -10.27
N THR A 116 1.51 -7.53 -10.54
CA THR A 116 1.06 -8.43 -11.60
C THR A 116 0.37 -9.63 -10.97
N LEU A 117 -0.93 -9.74 -11.19
CA LEU A 117 -1.78 -10.76 -10.60
C LEU A 117 -2.31 -11.70 -11.68
N ASP A 118 -2.44 -12.97 -11.34
CA ASP A 118 -3.28 -13.93 -12.06
C ASP A 118 -4.69 -13.92 -11.44
N PRO A 119 -5.72 -13.39 -12.14
CA PRO A 119 -7.08 -13.34 -11.61
C PRO A 119 -7.70 -14.69 -11.30
N ALA A 120 -7.25 -15.77 -11.95
CA ALA A 120 -7.84 -17.09 -11.77
C ALA A 120 -7.41 -17.74 -10.45
N SER A 121 -6.14 -17.55 -10.06
CA SER A 121 -5.59 -18.11 -8.82
C SER A 121 -5.47 -17.11 -7.68
N GLY A 122 -5.58 -15.81 -7.98
CA GLY A 122 -5.31 -14.72 -7.04
C GLY A 122 -3.81 -14.55 -6.75
N HIS A 123 -2.92 -15.32 -7.37
CA HIS A 123 -1.49 -15.19 -7.10
C HIS A 123 -0.92 -13.88 -7.63
N VAL A 124 -0.08 -13.24 -6.82
CA VAL A 124 0.82 -12.18 -7.26
C VAL A 124 2.04 -12.85 -7.87
N LEU A 125 2.13 -12.79 -9.19
CA LEU A 125 3.26 -13.33 -9.94
C LEU A 125 4.50 -12.48 -9.70
N ASP A 126 4.32 -11.17 -9.59
CA ASP A 126 5.38 -10.21 -9.36
C ASP A 126 4.83 -8.89 -8.82
N ALA A 127 5.48 -8.30 -7.84
CA ALA A 127 5.23 -6.94 -7.38
C ALA A 127 6.56 -6.22 -7.23
N ARG A 128 6.76 -5.13 -8.00
CA ARG A 128 8.06 -4.45 -8.11
C ARG A 128 7.97 -2.94 -8.10
N LEU A 129 8.93 -2.33 -7.42
CA LEU A 129 9.25 -0.90 -7.53
C LEU A 129 10.76 -0.70 -7.36
N SER A 130 11.25 0.43 -7.84
CA SER A 130 12.61 0.91 -7.60
C SER A 130 12.56 2.39 -7.27
N GLY A 131 13.55 2.90 -6.53
CA GLY A 131 13.60 4.31 -6.16
C GLY A 131 14.82 4.63 -5.33
N ARG A 132 14.90 5.88 -4.86
CA ARG A 132 16.01 6.32 -3.98
C ARG A 132 15.47 7.01 -2.75
N ILE A 133 16.09 6.69 -1.62
CA ILE A 133 15.81 7.32 -0.32
C ILE A 133 17.08 7.98 0.23
N ARG A 134 16.91 8.92 1.15
CA ARG A 134 17.98 9.51 1.95
C ARG A 134 17.93 8.93 3.35
N GLU A 135 19.01 8.28 3.73
CA GLU A 135 19.21 7.73 5.06
C GLU A 135 20.18 8.60 5.84
N HIS A 136 19.80 8.98 7.06
CA HIS A 136 20.68 9.72 7.96
C HIS A 136 21.44 8.74 8.84
N VAL A 137 22.76 8.72 8.70
CA VAL A 137 23.63 7.84 9.46
C VAL A 137 24.42 8.67 10.46
N GLN A 138 24.41 8.25 11.72
CA GLN A 138 25.28 8.81 12.74
C GLN A 138 26.51 7.93 12.89
N ILE A 139 27.68 8.47 12.54
CA ILE A 139 28.97 7.80 12.66
C ILE A 139 29.79 8.55 13.72
N GLY A 140 29.71 8.08 14.97
CA GLY A 140 30.30 8.77 16.11
C GLY A 140 29.66 10.17 16.31
N PRO A 141 30.45 11.26 16.34
CA PRO A 141 29.93 12.61 16.49
C PRO A 141 29.39 13.22 15.18
N PHE A 142 29.59 12.56 14.03
CA PHE A 142 29.21 13.10 12.73
C PHE A 142 27.82 12.59 12.31
N ARG A 143 26.99 13.50 11.79
CA ARG A 143 25.75 13.18 11.08
C ARG A 143 26.00 13.33 9.59
N THR A 144 25.69 12.29 8.83
CA THR A 144 25.80 12.30 7.37
C THR A 144 24.50 11.78 6.76
N ALA A 145 24.23 12.16 5.51
CA ALA A 145 23.13 11.63 4.73
C ALA A 145 23.70 10.83 3.55
N ALA A 146 23.17 9.62 3.35
CA ALA A 146 23.52 8.76 2.23
C ALA A 146 22.29 8.57 1.34
N THR A 147 22.50 8.63 0.02
CA THR A 147 21.43 8.25 -0.93
C THR A 147 21.52 6.76 -1.19
N VAL A 148 20.45 6.04 -0.90
CA VAL A 148 20.36 4.58 -1.03
C VAL A 148 19.40 4.25 -2.16
N GLN A 149 19.86 3.43 -3.11
CA GLN A 149 18.97 2.83 -4.12
C GLN A 149 18.19 1.70 -3.44
N ILE A 150 16.87 1.71 -3.62
CA ILE A 150 16.02 0.62 -3.17
C ILE A 150 15.36 -0.06 -4.36
N ASP A 151 15.31 -1.39 -4.32
CA ASP A 151 14.59 -2.22 -5.26
C ASP A 151 13.75 -3.24 -4.48
N VAL A 152 12.46 -3.30 -4.76
CA VAL A 152 11.53 -4.24 -4.11
C VAL A 152 11.09 -5.27 -5.13
N SER A 153 11.08 -6.54 -4.73
CA SER A 153 10.49 -7.63 -5.49
C SER A 153 9.80 -8.62 -4.57
N MET A 154 8.52 -8.89 -4.85
CA MET A 154 7.67 -9.75 -4.03
C MET A 154 6.77 -10.63 -4.89
N THR A 155 6.32 -11.74 -4.31
CA THR A 155 5.41 -12.70 -4.95
C THR A 155 4.63 -13.47 -3.88
N THR A 156 3.49 -14.06 -4.25
CA THR A 156 2.80 -15.04 -3.40
C THR A 156 3.15 -16.49 -3.74
N ARG A 157 4.05 -16.72 -4.71
CA ARG A 157 4.42 -18.07 -5.19
C ARG A 157 5.68 -18.65 -4.55
N SER A 158 6.29 -17.92 -3.63
CA SER A 158 7.53 -18.33 -2.98
C SER A 158 7.42 -18.09 -1.49
N ALA A 159 8.18 -18.86 -0.71
CA ALA A 159 8.31 -18.66 0.71
C ALA A 159 9.35 -17.57 0.99
N ALA A 160 9.09 -16.73 1.97
CA ALA A 160 10.07 -15.80 2.50
C ALA A 160 9.82 -15.57 3.98
N GLY A 161 10.81 -14.99 4.63
CA GLY A 161 10.76 -14.65 6.03
C GLY A 161 11.79 -13.59 6.37
N PHE A 162 11.91 -13.31 7.65
CA PHE A 162 12.88 -12.38 8.16
C PHE A 162 13.68 -12.97 9.33
N ARG A 163 14.91 -12.49 9.48
CA ARG A 163 15.70 -12.64 10.70
C ARG A 163 15.76 -11.30 11.40
N SER A 164 15.30 -11.23 12.64
CA SER A 164 15.49 -10.06 13.49
C SER A 164 16.96 -10.00 13.88
N THR A 165 17.70 -9.06 13.29
CA THR A 165 19.08 -8.79 13.69
C THR A 165 19.18 -7.38 14.24
N GLU A 166 19.86 -7.21 15.37
CA GLU A 166 20.38 -5.90 15.73
C GLU A 166 21.45 -5.55 14.70
N GLY A 167 21.16 -4.57 13.85
CA GLY A 167 22.09 -4.09 12.85
C GLY A 167 23.26 -3.37 13.49
N VAL A 168 24.31 -3.15 12.69
CA VAL A 168 25.39 -2.25 13.05
C VAL A 168 24.78 -0.86 13.30
N PHE A 169 25.14 -0.20 14.40
CA PHE A 169 24.58 1.08 14.87
C PHE A 169 23.22 1.02 15.58
N GLY A 170 22.75 -0.16 16.00
CA GLY A 170 21.56 -0.30 16.85
C GLY A 170 20.22 -0.15 16.11
N ILE A 171 20.25 -0.10 14.78
CA ILE A 171 19.06 -0.13 13.93
C ILE A 171 18.63 -1.59 13.80
N ARG A 172 17.41 -1.91 14.20
CA ARG A 172 16.85 -3.26 13.96
C ARG A 172 16.62 -3.41 12.46
N THR A 173 17.26 -4.42 11.87
CA THR A 173 17.03 -4.77 10.48
C THR A 173 16.44 -6.17 10.40
N HIS A 174 15.34 -6.29 9.67
CA HIS A 174 14.65 -7.55 9.39
C HIS A 174 15.27 -8.14 8.12
N GLN A 175 16.39 -8.85 8.26
CA GLN A 175 17.11 -9.39 7.11
C GLN A 175 16.27 -10.43 6.38
N PHE A 176 16.22 -10.35 5.05
CA PHE A 176 15.49 -11.32 4.24
C PHE A 176 16.10 -12.72 4.40
N CYS A 177 15.24 -13.72 4.58
CA CYS A 177 15.61 -15.12 4.50
C CYS A 177 14.55 -15.90 3.71
N THR A 178 14.95 -17.05 3.18
CA THR A 178 14.04 -18.00 2.57
C THR A 178 13.90 -19.18 3.54
N PRO A 179 12.73 -19.40 4.14
CA PRO A 179 12.54 -20.53 5.04
C PRO A 179 12.59 -21.82 4.21
N ASP A 180 13.27 -22.82 4.75
CA ASP A 180 13.25 -24.17 4.18
C ASP A 180 12.02 -24.90 4.72
N LEU A 181 10.94 -24.89 3.95
CA LEU A 181 9.64 -25.44 4.35
C LEU A 181 9.60 -26.98 4.34
N ASP A 182 10.51 -27.61 3.60
CA ASP A 182 10.59 -29.07 3.45
C ASP A 182 11.72 -29.67 4.31
N ALA A 183 12.58 -28.83 4.90
CA ALA A 183 13.62 -29.30 5.80
C ALA A 183 13.03 -29.89 7.08
N PRO A 184 13.61 -31.01 7.57
CA PRO A 184 13.34 -31.46 8.91
C PRO A 184 13.75 -30.36 9.93
N PRO A 185 13.11 -30.28 11.11
CA PRO A 185 13.37 -29.24 12.11
C PRO A 185 14.83 -29.09 12.57
N THR A 186 15.67 -30.09 12.29
CA THR A 186 17.11 -30.09 12.56
C THR A 186 17.95 -29.37 11.50
N ARG A 187 17.36 -29.05 10.35
CA ARG A 187 17.97 -28.29 9.24
C ARG A 187 17.25 -27.00 8.89
N SER A 188 16.03 -26.79 9.40
CA SER A 188 15.35 -25.50 9.30
C SER A 188 16.22 -24.42 9.93
N ASP A 189 16.44 -23.32 9.21
CA ASP A 189 17.15 -22.16 9.74
C ASP A 189 16.40 -21.60 10.96
N PRO A 190 16.91 -21.80 12.19
CA PRO A 190 16.16 -21.49 13.40
C PRO A 190 15.99 -19.99 13.63
N GLY A 191 16.71 -19.15 12.88
CA GLY A 191 16.61 -17.69 12.96
C GLY A 191 15.66 -17.06 11.93
N CYS A 192 15.12 -17.85 11.00
CA CYS A 192 14.23 -17.36 9.95
C CYS A 192 12.76 -17.49 10.36
N VAL A 193 12.14 -16.37 10.69
CA VAL A 193 10.69 -16.31 10.94
C VAL A 193 9.98 -16.28 9.59
N ALA A 194 9.34 -17.38 9.23
CA ALA A 194 8.59 -17.50 7.98
C ALA A 194 7.36 -16.58 8.00
N VAL A 195 7.11 -15.90 6.88
CA VAL A 195 5.88 -15.13 6.63
C VAL A 195 5.10 -15.88 5.56
N THR A 196 3.83 -16.18 5.86
CA THR A 196 2.99 -16.95 4.94
C THR A 196 2.48 -16.04 3.83
N PRO A 197 2.81 -16.30 2.55
CA PRO A 197 2.20 -15.57 1.44
C PRO A 197 0.71 -15.90 1.36
N ILE A 198 -0.10 -14.88 1.10
CA ILE A 198 -1.55 -15.02 0.96
C ILE A 198 -1.92 -14.52 -0.44
N ALA A 199 -2.43 -15.42 -1.28
CA ALA A 199 -3.02 -15.05 -2.56
C ALA A 199 -4.21 -14.11 -2.35
N TYR A 200 -4.59 -13.37 -3.39
CA TYR A 200 -5.65 -12.39 -3.31
C TYR A 200 -6.97 -13.02 -2.84
N ASP A 201 -7.50 -12.49 -1.74
CA ASP A 201 -8.78 -12.83 -1.15
C ASP A 201 -9.84 -11.83 -1.61
N ALA A 202 -10.64 -12.25 -2.59
CA ALA A 202 -11.69 -11.43 -3.19
C ALA A 202 -12.79 -11.01 -2.20
N SER A 203 -12.95 -11.70 -1.06
CA SER A 203 -13.95 -11.31 -0.05
C SER A 203 -13.51 -10.11 0.79
N ARG A 204 -12.20 -9.86 0.85
CA ARG A 204 -11.60 -8.80 1.68
C ARG A 204 -10.80 -7.77 0.87
N GLY A 205 -10.56 -8.04 -0.40
CA GLY A 205 -9.65 -7.25 -1.23
C GLY A 205 -8.18 -7.42 -0.85
N TYR A 206 -7.85 -8.48 -0.09
CA TYR A 206 -6.61 -8.58 0.65
C TYR A 206 -5.57 -9.44 -0.06
N VAL A 207 -4.29 -9.08 0.02
CA VAL A 207 -3.18 -9.91 -0.43
C VAL A 207 -1.94 -9.70 0.44
N ASN A 208 -1.12 -10.75 0.57
CA ASN A 208 0.20 -10.67 1.19
C ASN A 208 1.26 -11.32 0.29
N ALA A 209 1.92 -10.51 -0.55
CA ALA A 209 3.06 -10.90 -1.35
C ALA A 209 4.35 -10.77 -0.53
N VAL A 210 5.14 -11.83 -0.46
CA VAL A 210 6.38 -11.84 0.33
C VAL A 210 7.60 -11.68 -0.56
N GLY A 211 8.65 -11.07 -0.03
CA GLY A 211 9.85 -10.82 -0.83
C GLY A 211 10.86 -9.93 -0.14
N ALA A 212 11.74 -9.36 -0.96
CA ALA A 212 12.88 -8.60 -0.47
C ALA A 212 12.84 -7.15 -0.91
N LEU A 213 13.28 -6.28 0.00
CA LEU A 213 13.78 -4.96 -0.29
C LEU A 213 15.31 -5.05 -0.34
N ARG A 214 15.89 -4.72 -1.48
CA ARG A 214 17.32 -4.57 -1.67
C ARG A 214 17.65 -3.08 -1.49
N ALA A 215 18.53 -2.77 -0.55
CA ALA A 215 19.03 -1.44 -0.29
C ALA A 215 20.52 -1.40 -0.63
N ALA A 216 20.89 -0.67 -1.67
CA ALA A 216 22.26 -0.58 -2.17
C ALA A 216 22.81 0.84 -2.00
N HIS A 217 24.01 0.92 -1.43
CA HIS A 217 24.87 2.11 -1.40
C HIS A 217 26.21 1.78 -2.08
N ALA A 218 27.03 2.79 -2.37
CA ALA A 218 28.29 2.63 -3.13
C ALA A 218 29.29 1.60 -2.57
N VAL A 219 29.14 1.16 -1.32
CA VAL A 219 30.10 0.28 -0.62
C VAL A 219 29.44 -0.97 -0.05
N THR A 220 28.11 -0.97 0.13
CA THR A 220 27.40 -2.02 0.84
C THR A 220 26.03 -2.26 0.21
N GLU A 221 25.56 -3.49 0.32
CA GLU A 221 24.23 -3.89 -0.06
C GLU A 221 23.61 -4.67 1.09
N ILE A 222 22.36 -4.34 1.41
CA ILE A 222 21.56 -5.01 2.42
C ILE A 222 20.31 -5.56 1.74
N ARG A 223 19.92 -6.77 2.12
CA ARG A 223 18.67 -7.37 1.71
C ARG A 223 17.77 -7.54 2.93
N ALA A 224 16.76 -6.69 3.03
CA ALA A 224 15.75 -6.74 4.08
C ALA A 224 14.49 -7.44 3.56
N PHE A 225 13.69 -7.99 4.47
CA PHE A 225 12.33 -8.41 4.15
C PHE A 225 11.50 -7.17 3.79
N SER A 226 10.68 -7.27 2.74
CA SER A 226 9.92 -6.12 2.26
C SER A 226 8.68 -5.86 3.13
N PRO A 227 8.49 -4.64 3.67
CA PRO A 227 7.29 -4.28 4.41
C PRO A 227 6.10 -3.94 3.51
N LEU A 228 6.30 -3.82 2.19
CA LEU A 228 5.27 -3.39 1.23
C LEU A 228 4.45 -4.56 0.66
N GLY A 229 4.61 -5.74 1.23
CA GLY A 229 4.03 -6.99 0.75
C GLY A 229 2.55 -7.13 0.98
N GLU A 230 2.01 -6.37 1.93
CA GLU A 230 0.64 -6.51 2.37
C GLU A 230 -0.21 -5.32 1.89
N ALA A 231 -1.27 -5.64 1.16
CA ALA A 231 -2.10 -4.66 0.50
C ALA A 231 -3.58 -5.06 0.55
N ARG A 232 -4.45 -4.04 0.66
CA ARG A 232 -5.87 -4.13 0.37
C ARG A 232 -6.18 -3.32 -0.88
N PHE A 233 -6.73 -3.99 -1.89
CA PHE A 233 -7.25 -3.38 -3.10
C PHE A 233 -8.77 -3.31 -3.03
N SER A 234 -9.31 -2.15 -3.35
CA SER A 234 -10.75 -1.91 -3.39
C SER A 234 -11.12 -1.10 -4.62
N GLU A 235 -12.38 -1.19 -5.04
CA GLU A 235 -12.92 -0.32 -6.07
C GLU A 235 -12.79 1.15 -5.65
N SER A 236 -12.56 2.04 -6.61
CA SER A 236 -12.59 3.47 -6.30
C SER A 236 -14.01 3.88 -5.92
N ARG A 237 -14.18 4.61 -4.81
CA ARG A 237 -15.47 5.25 -4.55
C ARG A 237 -15.76 6.24 -5.68
N ALA A 238 -16.85 6.02 -6.41
CA ALA A 238 -17.29 6.89 -7.50
C ALA A 238 -17.33 8.36 -7.02
N GLY A 239 -16.46 9.21 -7.58
CA GLY A 239 -16.41 10.64 -7.21
C GLY A 239 -15.04 11.31 -7.27
N ALA A 240 -13.94 10.58 -7.42
CA ALA A 240 -12.65 11.20 -7.70
C ALA A 240 -12.61 11.67 -9.17
N PRO A 241 -12.53 12.97 -9.47
CA PRO A 241 -12.48 13.44 -10.85
C PRO A 241 -11.28 12.82 -11.57
N GLU A 242 -11.58 12.22 -12.73
CA GLU A 242 -10.61 11.70 -13.67
C GLU A 242 -9.80 12.88 -14.22
N SER A 243 -8.60 13.13 -13.66
CA SER A 243 -7.59 13.78 -14.49
C SER A 243 -7.04 12.69 -15.40
N ILE A 244 -7.65 12.55 -16.57
CA ILE A 244 -7.04 11.85 -17.69
C ILE A 244 -5.75 12.63 -17.97
N VAL A 245 -4.62 12.16 -17.42
CA VAL A 245 -3.31 12.59 -17.88
C VAL A 245 -3.11 11.85 -19.20
N SER A 246 -3.67 12.42 -20.27
CA SER A 246 -3.17 12.18 -21.60
C SER A 246 -1.72 12.66 -21.59
N GLY A 247 -0.79 11.76 -21.27
CA GLY A 247 0.60 11.97 -21.63
C GLY A 247 0.63 12.25 -23.14
N PRO A 248 1.47 13.20 -23.60
CA PRO A 248 1.48 13.58 -25.00
C PRO A 248 1.71 12.33 -25.84
N SER A 249 0.77 12.07 -26.75
CA SER A 249 0.99 11.07 -27.78
C SER A 249 2.31 11.41 -28.48
N ARG A 250 3.11 10.40 -28.77
CA ARG A 250 4.47 10.51 -29.35
C ARG A 250 4.51 11.24 -30.71
N ALA A 251 3.36 11.70 -31.22
CA ALA A 251 3.21 12.44 -32.46
C ALA A 251 3.25 13.98 -32.29
N ASP A 252 3.06 14.54 -31.09
CA ASP A 252 3.04 16.00 -30.87
C ASP A 252 4.32 16.58 -30.22
N ALA A 253 5.36 15.75 -30.04
CA ALA A 253 6.64 16.18 -29.45
C ALA A 253 7.61 16.87 -30.44
N ILE A 254 7.16 17.27 -31.63
CA ILE A 254 8.01 17.96 -32.60
C ILE A 254 7.30 19.25 -33.02
N CYS A 255 7.47 20.30 -32.21
CA CYS A 255 7.51 21.73 -32.56
C CYS A 255 7.15 22.58 -31.33
N SER A 256 7.99 22.56 -30.29
CA SER A 256 7.94 23.62 -29.28
C SER A 256 8.50 24.91 -29.89
N ARG A 257 7.72 26.00 -29.82
CA ARG A 257 8.04 27.35 -30.37
C ARG A 257 9.25 28.05 -29.72
N ALA A 258 10.13 27.31 -29.04
CA ALA A 258 11.26 27.87 -28.31
C ALA A 258 12.53 28.04 -29.17
N PHE A 259 12.59 27.50 -30.39
CA PHE A 259 13.79 27.60 -31.24
C PHE A 259 13.46 27.85 -32.72
N GLY A 260 13.59 29.10 -33.18
CA GLY A 260 13.96 29.49 -34.54
C GLY A 260 12.95 29.29 -35.71
N PRO A 261 13.00 30.14 -36.77
CA PRO A 261 12.11 30.05 -37.92
C PRO A 261 12.62 28.97 -38.90
N GLY A 262 12.05 27.76 -38.83
CA GLY A 262 12.49 26.65 -39.70
C GLY A 262 11.45 25.58 -40.05
N CYS A 263 10.19 25.69 -39.61
CA CYS A 263 9.18 24.67 -39.89
C CYS A 263 8.50 24.91 -41.25
N ARG A 264 9.10 24.41 -42.34
CA ARG A 264 8.37 24.19 -43.60
C ARG A 264 7.64 22.85 -43.51
N VAL A 265 6.33 22.89 -43.35
CA VAL A 265 5.48 21.71 -43.58
C VAL A 265 5.25 21.61 -45.10
N ALA A 266 5.82 20.58 -45.72
CA ALA A 266 5.40 20.15 -47.04
C ALA A 266 4.03 19.48 -46.92
N ARG A 267 3.00 20.06 -47.56
CA ARG A 267 1.72 19.37 -47.80
C ARG A 267 1.89 18.40 -48.96
N GLY A 268 1.51 17.15 -48.78
CA GLY A 268 1.30 16.18 -49.85
C GLY A 268 0.33 15.10 -49.40
N GLY A 269 -0.71 14.87 -50.21
CA GLY A 269 -1.71 13.80 -50.05
C GLY A 269 -3.06 14.28 -49.56
#